data_AF-A0A353PAT2-F1
#
_entry.id   AF-A0A353PAT2-F1
#
_cell.length_a   1.000
_cell.length_b   1.000
_cell.length_c   1.000
_cell.angle_alpha   90.00
_cell.angle_beta   90.00
_cell.angle_gamma   90.00
#
_symmetry.space_group_name_H-M   'P 1'
#
loop_
_entity.id
_entity.type
_entity.pdbx_description
1 polymer ?
#
loop_
_entity_poly.entity_id
_entity_poly.type
_entity_poly.pdbx_seq_one_letter_code
_entity_poly.pdbx_strand_id
1 'polypeptide(L)' 'EALQTAGKGVVITGSTIIVSVSLWQLSALRFQAEMGVLIALWMAVAATAALTVIPALALVFQPDFIFAGAAEPLAR' A
#
# COMPACT_ATOMS: atom_id res chain seq x y z
N GLU A 1 -0.09 7.48 13.93
CA GLU A 1 -1.54 7.40 13.60
C GLU A 1 -1.81 7.26 12.09
N ALA A 2 -1.16 8.01 11.21
CA ALA A 2 -1.36 7.91 9.75
C ALA A 2 -1.27 6.47 9.17
N LEU A 3 -0.32 5.65 9.67
CA LEU A 3 -0.22 4.24 9.28
C LEU A 3 -1.43 3.39 9.75
N GLN A 4 -2.03 3.73 10.89
CA GLN A 4 -3.21 3.02 11.39
C GLN A 4 -4.50 3.40 10.64
N THR A 5 -4.60 4.59 10.07
CA THR A 5 -5.78 5.00 9.29
C THR A 5 -5.58 4.71 7.80
N ALA A 6 -4.55 5.28 7.17
CA ALA A 6 -4.29 5.10 5.74
C ALA A 6 -3.79 3.69 5.42
N GLY A 7 -2.94 3.11 6.29
CA GLY A 7 -2.43 1.76 6.09
C GLY A 7 -3.51 0.68 6.15
N LYS A 8 -4.59 0.86 6.94
CA LYS A 8 -5.74 -0.06 6.93
C LYS A 8 -6.40 -0.15 5.54
N GLY A 9 -6.54 0.97 4.84
CA GLY A 9 -7.08 0.98 3.48
C GLY A 9 -6.22 0.19 2.50
N VAL A 10 -4.89 0.34 2.59
CA VAL A 10 -3.93 -0.43 1.78
C VAL A 10 -4.01 -1.92 2.07
N VAL A 11 -4.11 -2.32 3.35
CA VAL A 11 -4.23 -3.73 3.73
C VAL A 11 -5.52 -4.34 3.16
N ILE A 12 -6.67 -3.67 3.30
CA ILE A 12 -7.97 -4.18 2.82
C ILE A 12 -7.98 -4.33 1.30
N THR A 13 -7.51 -3.30 0.58
CA THR A 13 -7.50 -3.32 -0.90
C THR A 13 -6.48 -4.32 -1.44
N GLY A 14 -5.27 -4.33 -0.87
CA GLY A 14 -4.22 -5.30 -1.22
C GLY A 14 -4.66 -6.73 -0.99
N SER A 15 -5.26 -7.05 0.17
CA SER A 15 -5.76 -8.40 0.45
C SER A 15 -6.88 -8.81 -0.51
N THR A 16 -7.78 -7.88 -0.86
CA THR A 16 -8.89 -8.17 -1.78
C THR A 16 -8.38 -8.59 -3.16
N ILE A 17 -7.39 -7.87 -3.71
CA ILE A 17 -6.82 -8.21 -5.02
C ILE A 17 -6.01 -9.51 -4.96
N ILE A 18 -5.16 -9.68 -3.93
CA ILE A 18 -4.36 -10.90 -3.78
C ILE A 18 -5.27 -12.13 -3.73
N VAL A 19 -6.34 -12.08 -2.94
CA VAL A 19 -7.32 -13.19 -2.86
C VAL A 19 -8.02 -13.39 -4.21
N SER A 20 -8.49 -12.32 -4.85
CA SER A 20 -9.19 -12.39 -6.14
C SER A 20 -8.34 -13.05 -7.23
N VAL A 21 -7.06 -12.65 -7.34
CA VAL A 21 -6.13 -13.20 -8.33
C VAL A 21 -5.68 -14.61 -7.94
N SER A 22 -5.57 -14.93 -6.66
CA SER A 22 -5.26 -16.29 -6.20
C SER A 22 -6.32 -17.32 -6.61
N LEU A 23 -7.57 -16.91 -6.85
CA LEU A 23 -8.61 -17.79 -7.39
C LEU A 23 -8.34 -18.22 -8.85
N TRP A 24 -7.48 -17.51 -9.58
CA TRP A 24 -7.14 -17.86 -10.97
C TRP A 24 -6.30 -19.15 -11.06
N GLN A 25 -5.77 -19.63 -9.93
CA GLN A 25 -5.13 -20.95 -9.85
C GLN A 25 -6.08 -22.11 -10.22
N LEU A 26 -7.40 -21.87 -10.15
CA LEU A 26 -8.42 -22.84 -10.54
C LEU A 26 -8.70 -22.86 -12.06
N SER A 27 -8.09 -21.96 -12.84
CA SER A 27 -8.29 -21.92 -14.30
C SER A 27 -7.56 -23.04 -15.02
N ALA A 28 -8.22 -23.66 -16.00
CA ALA A 28 -7.67 -24.74 -16.83
C ALA A 28 -6.53 -24.28 -17.77
N LEU A 29 -6.43 -22.97 -18.03
CA LEU A 29 -5.40 -22.40 -18.88
C LEU A 29 -4.14 -22.11 -18.07
N ARG A 30 -3.11 -22.93 -18.24
CA ARG A 30 -1.84 -22.83 -17.51
C ARG A 30 -1.20 -21.44 -17.56
N PHE A 31 -1.27 -20.75 -18.70
CA PHE A 31 -0.76 -19.37 -18.83
C PHE A 31 -1.46 -18.38 -17.89
N GLN A 32 -2.78 -18.54 -17.69
CA GLN A 32 -3.56 -17.65 -16.84
C GLN A 32 -3.22 -17.86 -15.36
N ALA A 33 -2.99 -19.11 -14.94
CA ALA A 33 -2.52 -19.42 -13.60
C ALA A 33 -1.10 -18.89 -13.35
N GLU A 34 -0.17 -19.10 -14.28
CA GLU A 34 1.21 -18.60 -14.15
C GLU A 34 1.26 -17.06 -14.03
N MET A 35 0.47 -16.33 -14.83
CA MET A 35 0.35 -14.88 -14.73
C MET A 35 -0.31 -14.42 -13.44
N GLY A 36 -1.32 -15.16 -12.95
CA GLY A 36 -1.98 -14.88 -11.68
C GLY A 36 -1.03 -14.92 -10.49
N VAL A 37 -0.12 -15.91 -10.45
CA VAL A 37 0.91 -15.99 -9.40
C VAL A 37 1.84 -14.78 -9.43
N LEU A 38 2.29 -14.35 -10.62
CA LEU A 38 3.16 -13.17 -10.75
C LEU A 38 2.48 -11.89 -10.26
N ILE A 39 1.20 -11.71 -10.60
CA ILE A 39 0.40 -10.56 -10.15
C ILE A 39 0.20 -10.62 -8.63
N ALA A 40 -0.14 -11.78 -8.07
CA ALA A 40 -0.32 -11.93 -6.62
C ALA A 40 0.97 -11.61 -5.85
N LEU A 41 2.12 -12.11 -6.33
CA LEU A 41 3.44 -11.79 -5.77
C LEU A 41 3.73 -10.29 -5.85
N TRP A 42 3.50 -9.68 -7.02
CA TRP A 42 3.70 -8.25 -7.23
C TRP A 42 2.83 -7.41 -6.31
N MET A 43 1.55 -7.76 -6.17
CA MET A 43 0.61 -7.05 -5.30
C MET A 43 1.01 -7.12 -3.83
N ALA A 44 1.55 -8.26 -3.37
CA ALA A 44 2.05 -8.41 -2.00
C ALA A 44 3.26 -7.50 -1.75
N VAL A 45 4.20 -7.44 -2.69
CA VAL A 45 5.36 -6.53 -2.63
C VAL A 45 4.91 -5.07 -2.67
N ALA A 46 4.01 -4.71 -3.58
CA ALA A 46 3.48 -3.36 -3.72
C ALA A 46 2.75 -2.88 -2.45
N ALA A 47 1.92 -3.73 -1.83
CA ALA A 47 1.25 -3.41 -0.57
C ALA A 47 2.25 -3.21 0.58
N THR A 48 3.27 -4.06 0.67
CA THR A 48 4.34 -3.95 1.69
C THR A 48 5.16 -2.67 1.48
N ALA A 49 5.50 -2.35 0.23
CA ALA A 49 6.20 -1.12 -0.11
C ALA A 49 5.34 0.11 0.20
N ALA A 50 4.04 0.09 -0.09
CA ALA A 50 3.15 1.19 0.25
C ALA A 50 3.08 1.44 1.77
N LEU A 51 3.09 0.38 2.58
CA LEU A 51 3.06 0.49 4.05
C LEU A 51 4.40 0.94 4.66
N THR A 52 5.53 0.71 3.99
CA THR A 52 6.88 0.99 4.53
C THR A 52 7.55 2.19 3.87
N VAL A 53 7.50 2.30 2.54
CA VAL A 53 8.16 3.34 1.74
C VAL A 53 7.43 4.66 1.87
N ILE A 54 6.09 4.69 1.84
CA ILE A 54 5.32 5.95 1.96
C ILE A 54 5.59 6.66 3.29
N PRO A 55 5.51 6.01 4.48
CA PRO A 55 5.84 6.69 5.72
C PRO A 55 7.33 7.05 5.82
N ALA A 56 8.23 6.23 5.27
CA ALA A 56 9.66 6.56 5.23
C ALA A 56 9.92 7.83 4.40
N LEU A 57 9.29 7.95 3.22
CA LEU A 57 9.40 9.14 2.37
C LEU A 57 8.80 10.38 3.04
N ALA A 58 7.66 10.23 3.73
CA ALA A 58 7.04 11.34 4.46
C ALA A 58 7.97 11.89 5.57
N LEU A 59 8.77 11.03 6.21
CA LEU A 59 9.76 11.43 7.21
C LEU A 59 11.03 12.03 6.60
N VAL A 60 11.47 11.55 5.43
CA VAL A 60 12.68 12.05 4.76
C VAL A 60 12.47 13.41 4.12
N PHE A 61 11.34 13.59 3.42
CA PHE A 61 11.08 14.82 2.68
C PHE A 61 10.34 15.89 3.50
N GLN A 62 9.85 15.53 4.70
CA GLN A 62 9.10 16.41 5.62
C GLN A 62 8.27 17.49 4.91
N PRO A 63 7.34 17.11 4.02
CA PRO A 63 6.68 18.07 3.13
C PRO A 63 5.93 19.14 3.93
N ASP A 64 6.15 20.40 3.57
CA ASP A 64 5.60 21.56 4.28
C ASP A 64 4.07 21.50 4.40
N PHE A 65 3.32 20.91 3.46
CA PHE A 65 1.86 20.81 3.58
C PHE A 65 1.39 19.94 4.77
N ILE A 66 2.21 18.96 5.21
CA ILE A 66 1.88 18.07 6.33
C ILE A 66 2.33 18.70 7.66
N PHE A 67 3.46 19.44 7.65
CA PHE A 67 4.12 19.90 8.88
C PHE A 67 4.01 21.42 9.14
N ALA A 68 3.70 22.25 8.14
CA ALA A 68 3.62 23.71 8.30
C ALA A 68 2.46 24.17 9.19
N GLY A 69 1.38 23.39 9.31
CA GLY A 69 0.25 23.70 10.19
C GLY A 69 0.56 23.60 11.70
N ALA A 70 1.69 22.99 12.09
CA ALA A 70 2.09 22.85 13.50
C ALA A 70 2.94 24.02 14.02
N ALA A 71 3.41 24.91 13.14
CA ALA A 71 4.36 25.97 13.50
C ALA A 71 3.70 27.29 13.96
N GLU A 72 2.38 27.44 13.87
CA GLU A 72 1.73 28.72 14.21
C GLU A 72 0.59 28.59 15.24
N PRO A 73 0.94 28.50 16.53
CA PRO A 73 0.08 29.04 17.59
C PRO A 73 0.80 29.96 18.60
N LEU A 74 2.09 30.30 18.42
CA LEU A 74 2.86 31.06 19.42
C LEU A 74 3.13 32.54 19.07
N ALA A 75 2.52 33.06 17.99
CA ALA A 75 2.64 34.46 17.59
C ALA A 75 1.44 35.34 17.99
N ARG A 76 0.57 34.88 18.90
CA ARG A 76 -0.51 35.70 19.50
C ARG A 76 -0.67 35.42 20.99
#